data_AF-A0A7Y5IHP4-F1
#
_entry.id   AF-A0A7Y5IHP4-F1
#
_cell.length_a   1.000
_cell.length_b   1.000
_cell.length_c   1.000
_cell.angle_alpha   90.00
_cell.angle_beta   90.00
_cell.angle_gamma   90.00
#
_symmetry.space_group_name_H-M   'P 1'
#
loop_
_entity.id
_entity.type
_entity.pdbx_description
1 polymer ?
#
loop_
_entity_poly.entity_id
_entity_poly.type
_entity_poly.pdbx_seq_one_letter_code
_entity_poly.pdbx_strand_id
1 'polypeptide(L)'
;MMSCQEWETVISAYLDGEASETETRDLFHHLGTCAGCRRTMSGMLQLRSSLIAAERRVPAEPQTKGRLSLSYGMAAAVVFVLFTAASLIAGLVVRNGVQERPVPAAYTSSRPLPAVLVIEQSTNIQYRN
;
A
#
# COMPACT_ATOMS: atom_id res chain seq x y z
N MET A 1 -18.29 32.37 9.49
CA MET A 1 -17.82 32.75 8.15
C MET A 1 -16.48 32.10 7.95
N MET A 2 -16.35 31.26 6.92
CA MET A 2 -15.06 30.62 6.60
C MET A 2 -14.02 31.67 6.25
N SER A 3 -12.78 31.41 6.67
CA SER A 3 -11.62 32.21 6.31
C SER A 3 -11.29 32.07 4.82
N CYS A 4 -10.55 33.03 4.27
CA CYS A 4 -10.07 32.91 2.87
C CYS A 4 -9.19 31.67 2.65
N GLN A 5 -8.50 31.20 3.70
CA GLN A 5 -7.65 30.01 3.63
C GLN A 5 -8.48 28.72 3.50
N GLU A 6 -9.62 28.63 4.20
CA GLU A 6 -10.54 27.50 4.05
C GLU A 6 -11.17 27.45 2.65
N TRP A 7 -11.39 28.63 2.04
CA TRP A 7 -11.88 28.71 0.66
C TRP A 7 -10.88 28.21 -0.37
N GLU A 8 -9.57 28.23 -0.11
CA GLU A 8 -8.58 27.66 -1.04
C GLU A 8 -8.78 26.15 -1.21
N THR A 9 -9.11 25.44 -0.13
CA THR A 9 -9.43 24.01 -0.18
C THR A 9 -10.67 23.75 -1.05
N VAL A 10 -11.72 24.56 -0.88
CA VAL A 10 -12.95 24.43 -1.68
C VAL A 10 -12.72 24.80 -3.14
N ILE A 11 -11.87 25.80 -3.42
CA ILE A 11 -11.47 26.15 -4.80
C ILE A 11 -10.75 24.97 -5.46
N SER A 12 -9.83 24.30 -4.75
CA SER A 12 -9.14 23.10 -5.28
C SER A 12 -10.14 21.99 -5.59
N ALA A 13 -10.98 21.64 -4.60
CA ALA A 13 -12.01 20.62 -4.78
C ALA A 13 -12.95 20.94 -5.96
N TYR A 14 -13.33 22.20 -6.16
CA TYR A 14 -14.12 22.62 -7.31
C TYR A 14 -13.39 22.40 -8.64
N LEU A 15 -12.10 22.74 -8.71
CA LEU A 15 -11.28 22.55 -9.93
C LEU A 15 -11.07 21.07 -10.26
N ASP A 16 -11.01 20.21 -9.25
CA ASP A 16 -10.85 18.76 -9.39
C ASP A 16 -12.19 18.04 -9.64
N GLY A 17 -13.32 18.74 -9.49
CA GLY A 17 -14.67 18.18 -9.65
C GLY A 17 -15.17 17.41 -8.44
N GLU A 18 -14.56 17.61 -7.28
CA GLU A 18 -14.86 16.95 -6.00
C GLU A 18 -15.76 17.80 -5.07
N ALA A 19 -15.94 19.09 -5.37
CA ALA A 19 -16.83 19.95 -4.59
C ALA A 19 -18.31 19.57 -4.77
N SER A 20 -19.05 19.51 -3.66
CA SER A 20 -20.50 19.32 -3.68
C SER A 20 -21.24 20.53 -4.28
N GLU A 21 -22.52 20.35 -4.61
CA GLU A 21 -23.35 21.44 -5.15
C GLU A 21 -23.50 22.60 -4.15
N THR A 22 -23.63 22.29 -2.85
CA THR A 22 -23.71 23.28 -1.77
C THR A 22 -22.41 24.07 -1.64
N GLU A 23 -21.27 23.38 -1.63
CA GLU A 23 -19.96 24.04 -1.55
C GLU A 23 -19.70 24.91 -2.78
N THR A 24 -20.11 24.44 -3.95
CA THR A 24 -19.99 25.19 -5.21
C THR A 24 -20.81 26.49 -5.14
N ARG A 25 -22.06 26.41 -4.68
CA ARG A 25 -22.93 27.60 -4.53
C ARG A 25 -22.33 28.61 -3.56
N ASP A 26 -21.88 28.14 -2.39
CA ASP A 26 -21.33 29.01 -1.35
C ASP A 26 -19.99 29.61 -1.80
N LEU A 27 -19.17 28.85 -2.53
CA LEU A 27 -17.94 29.33 -3.17
C LEU A 27 -18.24 30.49 -4.12
N PHE A 28 -19.21 30.35 -5.03
CA PHE A 28 -19.55 31.43 -5.97
C PHE A 28 -20.09 32.67 -5.27
N HIS A 29 -20.86 32.49 -4.19
CA HIS A 29 -21.29 33.61 -3.35
C HIS A 29 -20.08 34.34 -2.72
N HIS A 30 -19.12 33.59 -2.18
CA HIS A 30 -17.89 34.16 -1.62
C HIS A 30 -17.05 34.88 -2.69
N LEU A 31 -16.88 34.27 -3.86
CA LEU A 31 -16.14 34.85 -4.98
C LEU A 31 -16.80 36.14 -5.50
N GLY A 32 -18.12 36.32 -5.34
CA GLY A 32 -18.80 37.57 -5.63
C GLY A 32 -18.30 38.76 -4.79
N THR A 33 -17.85 38.49 -3.56
CA THR A 33 -17.51 39.52 -2.56
C THR A 33 -16.02 39.62 -2.27
N CYS A 34 -15.24 38.55 -2.48
CA CYS A 34 -13.83 38.49 -2.13
C CYS A 34 -12.90 38.58 -3.35
N ALA A 35 -12.20 39.71 -3.50
CA ALA A 35 -11.20 39.89 -4.57
C ALA A 35 -9.95 39.00 -4.40
N GLY A 36 -9.59 38.63 -3.16
CA GLY A 36 -8.47 37.72 -2.88
C GLY A 36 -8.71 36.34 -3.49
N CYS A 37 -9.82 35.70 -3.12
CA CYS A 37 -10.17 34.37 -3.61
C CYS A 37 -10.42 34.34 -5.12
N ARG A 38 -10.93 35.42 -5.73
CA ARG A 38 -11.01 35.53 -7.20
C ARG A 38 -9.64 35.48 -7.87
N ARG A 39 -8.64 36.16 -7.31
CA ARG A 39 -7.27 36.12 -7.84
C ARG A 39 -6.67 34.72 -7.70
N THR A 40 -6.89 34.07 -6.55
CA THR A 40 -6.45 32.68 -6.33
C THR A 40 -7.04 31.74 -7.37
N MET A 41 -8.36 31.76 -7.56
CA MET A 41 -9.06 30.92 -8.55
C MET A 41 -8.54 31.18 -9.98
N SER A 42 -8.39 32.45 -10.36
CA SER A 42 -7.86 32.81 -11.68
C SER A 42 -6.42 32.31 -11.88
N GLY A 43 -5.57 32.39 -10.85
CA GLY A 43 -4.19 31.90 -10.91
C GLY A 43 -4.12 30.39 -11.10
N MET A 44 -4.95 29.63 -10.37
CA MET A 44 -5.03 28.17 -10.52
C MET A 44 -5.53 27.76 -11.91
N LEU A 45 -6.54 28.44 -12.46
CA LEU A 45 -7.01 28.21 -13.83
C LEU A 45 -5.93 28.50 -14.88
N GLN A 46 -5.17 29.59 -14.70
CA GLN A 46 -4.07 29.92 -15.60
C GLN A 46 -2.96 28.86 -15.55
N LEU A 47 -2.59 28.39 -14.35
CA LEU A 47 -1.62 27.31 -14.17
C LEU A 47 -2.09 26.03 -14.87
N ARG A 48 -3.35 25.61 -14.64
CA ARG A 48 -3.94 24.44 -15.29
C ARG A 48 -3.90 24.54 -16.81
N SER A 49 -4.28 25.69 -17.38
CA SER A 49 -4.21 25.90 -18.83
C SER A 49 -2.79 25.83 -19.38
N SER A 50 -1.81 26.30 -18.62
CA SER A 50 -0.39 26.26 -18.97
C SER A 50 0.15 24.83 -18.96
N LEU A 51 -0.24 24.03 -17.96
CA LEU A 51 0.13 22.61 -17.87
C LEU A 51 -0.46 21.81 -19.04
N ILE A 52 -1.74 21.99 -19.35
CA ILE A 52 -2.39 21.34 -20.51
C ILE A 52 -1.68 21.74 -21.83
N ALA A 53 -1.33 23.01 -21.96
CA ALA A 53 -0.60 23.49 -23.14
C ALA A 53 0.82 22.92 -23.23
N ALA A 54 1.49 22.71 -22.10
CA ALA A 54 2.82 22.12 -22.03
C ALA A 54 2.79 20.61 -22.34
N GLU A 55 1.81 19.87 -21.83
CA GLU A 55 1.63 18.44 -22.10
C GLU A 55 1.45 18.17 -23.59
N ARG A 56 0.68 19.02 -24.30
CA ARG A 56 0.53 18.93 -25.77
C ARG A 56 1.84 19.09 -26.53
N ARG A 57 2.85 19.73 -25.94
CA ARG A 57 4.17 19.95 -26.56
C ARG A 57 5.14 18.81 -26.32
N VAL A 58 4.82 17.85 -25.45
CA VAL A 58 5.58 16.60 -25.40
C VAL A 58 5.28 15.89 -26.71
N PRO A 59 6.24 15.82 -27.68
CA PRO A 59 6.01 15.03 -28.88
C PRO A 59 5.64 13.64 -28.38
N ALA A 60 4.51 13.11 -28.85
CA ALA A 60 4.12 11.75 -28.54
C ALA A 60 5.38 10.89 -28.73
N GLU A 61 5.94 10.38 -27.63
CA GLU A 61 7.06 9.46 -27.74
C GLU A 61 6.61 8.43 -28.77
N PRO A 62 7.43 8.13 -29.80
CA PRO A 62 7.09 7.08 -30.72
C PRO A 62 6.80 5.88 -29.84
N GLN A 63 5.53 5.43 -29.82
CA GLN A 63 5.13 4.32 -28.99
C GLN A 63 6.05 3.18 -29.38
N THR A 64 7.11 2.99 -28.62
CA THR A 64 7.86 1.76 -28.62
C THR A 64 6.85 0.81 -28.06
N LYS A 65 6.07 0.21 -28.97
CA LYS A 65 5.48 -1.10 -28.79
C LYS A 65 6.65 -2.01 -28.51
N GLY A 66 7.20 -1.90 -27.31
CA GLY A 66 8.09 -2.84 -26.71
C GLY A 66 7.28 -4.12 -26.75
N ARG A 67 7.70 -5.01 -27.65
CA ARG A 67 7.25 -6.38 -27.72
C ARG A 67 7.65 -7.03 -26.39
N LEU A 68 6.93 -6.73 -25.32
CA LEU A 68 6.75 -7.65 -24.20
C LEU A 68 5.75 -8.73 -24.64
N SER A 69 6.01 -9.31 -25.81
CA SER A 69 5.37 -10.54 -26.22
C SER A 69 6.11 -11.67 -25.52
N LEU A 70 5.38 -12.34 -24.63
CA LEU A 70 5.47 -13.79 -24.48
C LEU A 70 6.71 -14.33 -23.74
N SER A 71 6.76 -14.20 -22.42
CA SER A 71 7.47 -15.21 -21.60
C SER A 71 6.93 -15.44 -20.19
N TYR A 72 5.94 -14.67 -19.71
CA TYR A 72 5.39 -14.87 -18.37
C TYR A 72 4.67 -16.21 -18.19
N GLY A 73 4.04 -16.75 -19.25
CA GLY A 73 3.41 -18.08 -19.19
C GLY A 73 4.41 -19.22 -19.03
N MET A 74 5.58 -19.14 -19.67
CA MET A 74 6.63 -20.16 -19.55
C MET A 74 7.35 -20.08 -18.21
N ALA A 75 7.60 -18.88 -17.70
CA ALA A 75 8.20 -18.69 -16.39
C ALA A 75 7.34 -19.27 -15.26
N ALA A 76 6.02 -19.05 -15.29
CA ALA A 76 5.10 -19.63 -14.31
C ALA A 76 5.05 -21.17 -14.38
N ALA A 77 5.05 -21.74 -15.59
CA ALA A 77 5.05 -23.19 -15.78
C ALA A 77 6.32 -23.86 -15.25
N VAL A 78 7.49 -23.26 -15.48
CA VAL A 78 8.78 -23.79 -14.97
C VAL A 78 8.81 -23.79 -13.44
N VAL A 79 8.34 -22.72 -12.79
CA VAL A 79 8.27 -22.66 -11.32
C VAL A 79 7.34 -23.73 -10.76
N PHE A 80 6.18 -23.96 -11.40
CA PHE A 80 5.22 -24.97 -10.96
C PHE A 80 5.75 -26.40 -11.09
N VAL A 81 6.48 -26.71 -12.17
CA VAL A 81 7.11 -28.02 -12.38
C VAL A 81 8.23 -28.27 -11.34
N LEU A 82 9.04 -27.26 -11.04
CA LEU A 82 10.11 -27.41 -10.04
C LEU A 82 9.56 -27.64 -8.62
N PHE A 83 8.49 -26.95 -8.23
CA PHE A 83 7.84 -27.15 -6.94
C PHE A 83 7.23 -28.55 -6.79
N THR A 84 6.53 -29.04 -7.83
CA THR A 84 5.90 -30.37 -7.78
C THR A 84 6.93 -31.50 -7.74
N ALA A 85 8.03 -31.38 -8.47
CA ALA A 85 9.13 -32.36 -8.42
C ALA A 85 9.79 -32.42 -7.02
N ALA A 86 10.04 -31.28 -6.39
CA ALA A 86 10.63 -31.23 -5.04
C ALA A 86 9.72 -31.89 -3.98
N SER A 87 8.40 -31.67 -4.06
CA SER A 87 7.44 -32.30 -3.14
C SER A 87 7.36 -33.82 -3.29
N LEU A 88 7.46 -34.35 -4.52
CA LEU A 88 7.48 -35.80 -4.76
C LEU A 88 8.72 -36.48 -4.18
N ILE A 89 9.90 -35.85 -4.30
CA ILE A 89 11.15 -36.37 -3.75
C ILE A 89 11.10 -36.38 -2.22
N ALA A 90 10.62 -35.30 -1.59
CA ALA A 90 10.48 -35.23 -0.13
C ALA A 90 9.51 -36.31 0.40
N GLY A 91 8.39 -36.55 -0.29
CA GLY A 91 7.45 -37.61 0.06
C GLY A 91 8.05 -39.01 -0.03
N LEU A 92 8.90 -39.29 -1.03
CA LEU A 92 9.61 -40.57 -1.18
C LEU A 92 10.65 -40.80 -0.08
N VAL A 93 11.32 -39.76 0.41
CA VAL A 93 12.29 -39.86 1.51
C VAL A 93 11.60 -40.14 2.84
N VAL A 94 10.48 -39.47 3.13
CA VAL A 94 9.69 -39.72 4.35
C VAL A 94 9.13 -41.15 4.36
N ARG A 95 8.65 -41.65 3.22
CA ARG A 95 8.09 -43.00 3.11
C ARG A 95 9.12 -44.11 3.30
N ASN A 96 10.39 -43.87 2.94
CA ASN A 96 11.47 -44.87 3.07
C ASN A 96 12.33 -44.68 4.34
N GLY A 97 12.12 -43.60 5.09
CA GLY A 97 13.09 -43.10 6.07
C GLY A 97 12.60 -43.01 7.50
N VAL A 98 11.81 -43.98 8.00
CA VAL A 98 11.60 -44.13 9.44
C VAL A 98 11.70 -45.61 9.81
N GLN A 99 12.94 -46.11 9.85
CA GLN A 99 13.24 -47.32 10.61
C GLN A 99 13.53 -46.85 12.03
N GLU A 100 12.49 -46.86 12.87
CA GLU A 100 12.61 -46.53 14.29
C GLU A 100 13.66 -47.46 14.92
N ARG A 101 14.80 -46.89 15.33
CA ARG A 101 15.73 -47.61 16.19
C ARG A 101 15.09 -47.73 17.57
N PRO A 102 15.01 -48.94 18.16
CA PRO A 102 14.50 -49.09 19.52
C PRO A 102 15.38 -48.31 20.48
N VAL A 103 14.77 -47.40 21.24
CA VAL A 103 15.42 -46.62 22.29
C VAL A 103 15.76 -47.58 23.43
N PRO A 104 17.03 -47.72 23.85
CA PRO A 104 17.37 -48.55 24.99
C PRO A 104 16.80 -47.92 26.27
N ALA A 105 16.07 -48.74 27.02
CA ALA A 105 15.57 -48.40 28.34
C ALA A 105 16.73 -48.28 29.33
N ALA A 106 17.15 -47.05 29.63
CA ALA A 106 17.83 -46.71 30.88
C ALA A 106 17.99 -45.19 30.98
N TYR A 107 17.28 -44.57 31.92
CA TYR A 107 17.90 -43.80 33.01
C TYR A 107 16.79 -43.15 33.85
N THR A 108 16.27 -43.88 34.83
CA THR A 108 15.53 -43.28 35.95
C THR A 108 16.52 -42.53 36.82
N SER A 109 16.59 -41.22 36.66
CA SER A 109 17.22 -40.33 37.64
C SER A 109 16.19 -39.33 38.13
N SER A 110 15.70 -39.63 39.32
CA SER A 110 14.97 -38.75 40.20
C SER A 110 15.86 -37.56 40.58
N ARG A 111 15.57 -36.39 40.01
CA ARG A 111 15.95 -35.11 40.61
C ARG A 111 14.72 -34.21 40.72
N PRO A 112 14.34 -33.79 41.94
CA PRO A 112 13.22 -32.88 42.14
C PRO A 112 13.57 -31.48 41.62
N LEU A 113 12.58 -30.88 40.95
CA LEU A 113 12.55 -29.53 40.38
C LEU A 113 12.76 -28.46 41.47
N PRO A 114 13.58 -27.43 41.25
CA PRO A 114 13.39 -26.17 41.94
C PRO A 114 12.31 -25.35 41.22
N ALA A 115 11.31 -24.92 41.99
CA ALA A 115 10.31 -23.95 41.61
C ALA A 115 10.97 -22.64 41.17
N VAL A 116 10.71 -22.19 39.95
CA VAL A 116 11.07 -20.83 39.53
C VAL A 116 9.83 -20.12 39.00
N LEU A 117 9.49 -19.11 39.78
CA LEU A 117 8.52 -18.03 39.65
C LEU A 117 7.98 -17.73 38.25
N VAL A 118 6.65 -17.70 38.20
CA VAL A 118 5.86 -16.86 37.30
C VAL A 118 6.15 -15.39 37.62
N ILE A 119 6.57 -14.61 36.62
CA ILE A 119 6.51 -13.15 36.67
C ILE A 119 5.72 -12.70 35.44
N GLU A 120 4.45 -12.36 35.66
CA GLU A 120 3.66 -11.52 34.77
C GLU A 120 4.33 -10.15 34.66
N GLN A 121 4.67 -9.73 33.44
CA GLN A 121 4.97 -8.33 33.16
C GLN A 121 3.93 -7.77 32.20
N SER A 122 2.89 -7.20 32.81
CA SER A 122 1.92 -6.30 32.22
C SER A 122 2.39 -4.85 32.43
N THR A 123 2.79 -4.16 31.36
CA THR A 123 2.86 -2.68 31.30
C THR A 123 2.71 -2.32 29.82
N ASN A 124 1.54 -1.90 29.31
CA ASN A 124 0.83 -0.64 29.55
C ASN A 124 1.77 0.58 29.50
N ILE A 125 2.07 1.04 28.29
CA ILE A 125 2.65 2.36 28.05
C ILE A 125 1.52 3.23 27.51
N GLN A 126 1.04 4.07 28.42
CA GLN A 126 0.07 5.12 28.20
C GLN A 126 0.78 6.36 27.62
N TYR A 127 0.13 6.95 26.61
CA TYR A 127 0.51 8.20 25.93
C TYR A 127 0.78 9.37 26.88
N ARG A 128 1.77 10.21 26.54
CA ARG A 128 1.91 11.56 27.10
C ARG A 128 2.23 12.56 25.97
N ASN A 129 1.27 13.48 25.80
CA ASN A 129 1.24 14.81 25.17
C ASN A 129 2.35 15.22 24.19
#